data_AF-A0A2D0IZ50-F1
#
_entry.id   AF-A0A2D0IZ50-F1
#
_cell.length_a   1.000
_cell.length_b   1.000
_cell.length_c   1.000
_cell.angle_alpha   90.00
_cell.angle_beta   90.00
_cell.angle_gamma   90.00
#
_symmetry.space_group_name_H-M   'P 1'
#
loop_
_entity.id
_entity.type
_entity.pdbx_description
1 polymer ?
#
loop_
_entity_poly.entity_id
_entity_poly.type
_entity_poly.pdbx_seq_one_letter_code
_entity_poly.pdbx_strand_id
1 'polypeptide(L)' 'MSYQILTTIAASITDLKRNPMGTVADGEGGAVAILNRNEPVFYCVPQSLTLIIWNLQKMPN' A
#
# COMPACT_ATOMS: atom_id res chain seq x y z
N MET A 1 16.19 -8.46 10.82
CA MET A 1 15.55 -7.18 11.22
C MET A 1 14.06 -7.38 11.24
N SER A 2 13.36 -6.82 12.22
CA SER A 2 11.90 -6.75 12.22
C SER A 2 11.45 -5.40 11.66
N TYR A 3 10.51 -5.42 10.73
CA TYR A 3 9.88 -4.21 10.21
C TYR A 3 8.45 -4.13 10.70
N GLN A 4 8.01 -2.95 11.13
CA GLN A 4 6.61 -2.70 11.40
C GLN A 4 5.90 -2.36 10.09
N ILE A 5 4.97 -3.22 9.67
CA ILE A 5 4.12 -2.99 8.50
C ILE A 5 2.75 -2.50 8.99
N LEU A 6 2.25 -1.42 8.40
CA LEU A 6 1.02 -0.73 8.80
C LEU A 6 -0.23 -1.21 8.03
N THR A 7 -0.10 -2.32 7.32
CA THR A 7 -1.18 -2.98 6.58
C THR A 7 -1.05 -4.49 6.76
N THR A 8 -2.15 -5.20 6.55
CA THR A 8 -2.21 -6.66 6.58
C THR A 8 -1.85 -7.29 5.23
N ILE A 9 -1.81 -6.49 4.15
CA ILE A 9 -1.57 -6.97 2.78
C ILE A 9 -0.17 -6.59 2.32
N ALA A 10 0.60 -7.57 1.84
CA ALA A 10 1.92 -7.35 1.28
C ALA A 10 2.09 -8.09 -0.06
N ALA A 11 2.85 -7.50 -0.97
CA ALA A 11 3.21 -8.08 -2.26
C ALA A 11 4.69 -7.83 -2.56
N SER A 12 5.30 -8.68 -3.39
CA SER A 12 6.68 -8.45 -3.81
C SER A 12 6.76 -7.40 -4.92
N ILE A 13 7.93 -6.78 -5.08
CA ILE A 13 8.20 -5.90 -6.22
C ILE A 13 8.09 -6.63 -7.56
N THR A 14 8.24 -7.96 -7.57
CA THR A 14 8.06 -8.80 -8.76
C THR A 14 6.59 -8.94 -9.12
N ASP A 15 5.72 -9.16 -8.12
CA ASP A 15 4.27 -9.25 -8.34
C ASP A 15 3.71 -7.91 -8.84
N LEU A 16 4.15 -6.82 -8.23
CA LEU A 16 3.81 -5.46 -8.66
C LEU A 16 4.22 -5.21 -10.12
N LYS A 17 5.45 -5.60 -10.50
CA LYS A 17 5.93 -5.42 -11.89
C LYS A 17 5.14 -6.29 -12.88
N ARG A 18 4.71 -7.48 -12.47
CA ARG A 18 3.95 -8.41 -13.32
C ARG A 18 2.53 -7.91 -13.57
N ASN A 19 1.85 -7.47 -12.52
CA ASN A 19 0.47 -7.00 -12.62
C ASN A 19 0.20 -5.86 -11.63
N PRO A 20 0.55 -4.61 -11.97
CA PRO A 20 0.40 -3.47 -11.07
C PRO A 20 -1.05 -3.29 -10.60
N MET A 21 -2.01 -3.44 -11.52
CA MET A 21 -3.44 -3.24 -11.22
C MET A 21 -3.99 -4.36 -10.33
N GLY A 22 -3.57 -5.61 -10.55
CA GLY A 22 -3.92 -6.73 -9.67
C GLY A 22 -3.36 -6.55 -8.27
N THR A 23 -2.09 -6.19 -8.14
CA THR A 23 -1.46 -5.92 -6.83
C THR A 23 -2.16 -4.80 -6.06
N VAL A 24 -2.64 -3.75 -6.73
CA VAL A 24 -3.45 -2.70 -6.08
C VAL A 24 -4.80 -3.25 -5.62
N ALA A 25 -5.46 -4.08 -6.45
CA ALA A 25 -6.75 -4.67 -6.16
C ALA A 25 -6.72 -5.64 -4.97
N ASP A 26 -5.62 -6.38 -4.79
CA ASP A 26 -5.39 -7.27 -3.64
C ASP A 26 -5.43 -6.53 -2.30
N GLY A 27 -5.25 -5.20 -2.30
CA GLY A 27 -5.39 -4.36 -1.13
C GLY A 27 -6.84 -4.15 -0.67
N GLU A 28 -7.83 -4.58 -1.44
CA GLU A 28 -9.27 -4.44 -1.14
C GLU A 28 -9.68 -2.99 -0.77
N GLY A 29 -9.05 -2.02 -1.43
CA GLY A 29 -9.24 -0.59 -1.16
C GLY A 29 -8.35 -0.04 -0.04
N GLY A 30 -7.63 -0.88 0.70
CA GLY A 30 -6.56 -0.55 1.64
C GLY A 30 -5.18 -0.39 0.99
N ALA A 31 -4.17 -0.09 1.80
CA ALA A 31 -2.78 -0.01 1.35
C ALA A 31 -2.14 -1.39 1.21
N VAL A 32 -1.23 -1.56 0.26
CA VAL A 32 -0.44 -2.78 0.05
C VAL A 32 1.03 -2.48 0.31
N ALA A 33 1.67 -3.22 1.22
CA ALA A 33 3.10 -3.11 1.46
C ALA A 33 3.88 -3.78 0.34
N ILE A 34 4.78 -3.06 -0.32
CA ILE A 34 5.64 -3.61 -1.36
C ILE A 34 6.99 -3.99 -0.77
N LEU A 35 7.38 -5.23 -0.98
CA LEU A 35 8.61 -5.81 -0.45
C LEU A 35 9.64 -6.05 -1.57
N ASN A 36 10.90 -5.77 -1.30
CA ASN A 36 12.04 -6.17 -2.13
C ASN A 36 12.98 -7.02 -1.27
N ARG A 37 13.20 -8.28 -1.65
CA ARG A 37 14.00 -9.24 -0.85
C ARG A 37 13.56 -9.29 0.63
N ASN A 38 12.25 -9.31 0.85
CA ASN A 38 11.58 -9.28 2.16
C ASN A 38 11.77 -7.99 2.98
N GLU A 39 12.40 -6.96 2.42
CA GLU A 39 12.49 -5.63 3.02
C GLU A 39 11.36 -4.76 2.47
N PRO A 40 10.54 -4.13 3.33
CA PRO A 40 9.51 -3.20 2.88
C PRO A 40 10.16 -1.95 2.27
N VAL A 41 9.75 -1.60 1.05
CA VAL A 41 10.34 -0.48 0.29
C VAL A 41 9.38 0.69 0.12
N PHE A 42 8.07 0.44 0.00
CA PHE A 42 7.03 1.47 -0.04
C PHE A 42 5.64 0.86 0.14
N TYR A 43 4.62 1.71 0.29
CA TYR A 43 3.21 1.32 0.24
C TYR A 43 2.60 1.71 -1.11
N CYS A 44 1.91 0.77 -1.75
CA CYS A 44 1.00 1.06 -2.85
C CYS A 44 -0.36 1.44 -2.24
N VAL A 45 -0.84 2.64 -2.54
CA VAL A 45 -2.11 3.17 -2.00
C VAL A 45 -3.06 3.47 -3.15
N PRO A 46 -4.27 2.89 -3.17
CA PRO A 46 -5.27 3.22 -4.19
C PRO A 46 -5.64 4.71 -4.18
N GLN A 47 -5.92 5.28 -5.35
CA GLN A 47 -6.26 6.70 -5.48
C GLN A 47 -7.48 7.10 -4.63
N SER A 48 -8.47 6.21 -4.52
CA SER A 48 -9.65 6.41 -3.68
C SER A 48 -9.29 6.61 -2.20
N LEU A 49 -8.29 5.87 -1.69
CA LEU A 49 -7.83 5.97 -0.30
C LEU A 49 -7.01 7.24 -0.07
N THR A 50 -6.14 7.61 -1.01
CA THR A 50 -5.35 8.87 -0.94
C THR A 50 -6.25 10.10 -0.82
N LEU A 51 -7.36 10.13 -1.56
CA LEU A 51 -8.33 11.22 -1.48
C LEU A 51 -9.00 11.32 -0.10
N ILE A 52 -9.32 10.18 0.52
CA ILE A 52 -9.92 10.13 1.87
C ILE A 52 -8.93 10.66 2.91
N ILE A 53 -7.68 10.18 2.91
CA ILE A 53 -6.66 10.65 3.87
C ILE A 53 -6.46 12.16 3.77
N TRP A 54 -6.38 12.69 2.55
CA TRP A 54 -6.18 14.11 2.35
C TRP A 54 -7.34 14.97 2.89
N ASN A 55 -8.57 14.51 2.72
CA ASN A 55 -9.75 15.19 3.24
C ASN A 55 -9.82 15.09 4.77
N LEU A 56 -9.43 13.97 5.37
CA LEU A 56 -9.37 13.81 6.82
C LEU A 56 -8.31 14.71 7.45
N GLN A 57 -7.14 14.86 6.82
CA GLN A 57 -6.09 15.78 7.29
C GLN A 57 -6.47 17.27 7.19
N LYS A 58 -7.48 17.59 6.36
CA LYS A 58 -7.99 18.96 6.19
C LYS A 58 -9.15 19.31 7.11
N MET A 59 -9.62 18.39 7.95
CA MET A 59 -10.65 18.72 8.93
C MET A 59 -10.00 19.53 10.06
N PRO A 60 -10.36 20.82 10.24
CA PRO A 60 -9.93 21.55 11.44
C PRO A 60 -10.56 20.88 12.67
N ASN A 61 -9.75 20.78 13.72
CA ASN A 61 -10.12 20.28 15.05
C ASN A 61 -11.37 20.97 15.60
#